data_AF-A0A2G6CC69-F1
#
_entry.id   AF-A0A2G6CC69-F1
#
_cell.length_a   1.000
_cell.length_b   1.000
_cell.length_c   1.000
_cell.angle_alpha   90.00
_cell.angle_beta   90.00
_cell.angle_gamma   90.00
#
_symmetry.space_group_name_H-M   'P 1'
#
loop_
_entity.id
_entity.type
_entity.pdbx_description
1 polymer ?
#
loop_
_entity_poly.entity_id
_entity_poly.type
_entity_poly.pdbx_seq_one_letter_code
_entity_poly.pdbx_strand_id
1 'polypeptide(L)'
;MTKQTAKKIDQKLTAEEKALDSLLTKDFLVNHRASPEELEAEKKRLAQYKVQKPAKKMISLRVLENDIIKIKSKAEMMGIPYQSYIVEHIHKLAQG
;
A
#
# COMPACT_ATOMS: atom_id res chain seq x y z
N MET A 1 27.65 22.45 -11.65
CA MET A 1 27.45 21.60 -10.46
C MET A 1 26.73 22.40 -9.40
N THR A 2 25.40 22.28 -9.33
CA THR A 2 24.54 23.11 -8.48
C THR A 2 24.13 22.31 -7.25
N LYS A 3 24.74 22.58 -6.10
CA LYS A 3 24.35 21.99 -4.82
C LYS A 3 23.09 22.69 -4.33
N GLN A 4 21.95 21.99 -4.33
CA GLN A 4 20.74 22.43 -3.65
C GLN A 4 20.97 22.35 -2.15
N THR A 5 21.03 23.51 -1.49
CA THR A 5 21.07 23.63 -0.03
C THR A 5 19.67 23.34 0.51
N ALA A 6 19.52 22.25 1.27
CA ALA A 6 18.30 21.94 1.99
C ALA A 6 17.98 23.07 2.98
N LYS A 7 16.85 23.75 2.76
CA LYS A 7 16.34 24.84 3.59
C LYS A 7 15.94 24.24 4.95
N LYS A 8 16.76 24.47 5.98
CA LYS A 8 16.44 24.14 7.37
C LYS A 8 15.21 24.94 7.77
N ILE A 9 14.08 24.26 7.99
CA ILE A 9 12.87 24.88 8.51
C ILE A 9 13.13 25.10 10.00
N ASP A 10 13.39 26.34 10.38
CA ASP A 10 13.62 26.74 11.78
C ASP A 10 12.25 26.87 12.48
N GLN A 11 11.62 25.73 12.73
CA GLN A 11 10.34 25.65 13.43
C GLN A 11 10.60 25.81 14.92
N LYS A 12 10.22 26.97 15.49
CA LYS A 12 10.21 27.19 16.95
C LYS A 12 9.18 26.23 17.56
N LEU A 13 9.65 25.10 18.09
CA LEU A 13 8.80 24.18 18.83
C LEU A 13 8.18 24.90 20.03
N THR A 14 6.89 24.70 20.22
CA THR A 14 6.18 25.13 21.43
C THR A 14 6.70 24.36 22.64
N ALA A 15 6.42 24.86 23.86
CA ALA A 15 6.90 24.23 25.09
C ALA A 15 6.44 22.76 25.23
N GLU A 16 5.25 22.45 24.72
CA GLU A 16 4.67 21.10 24.71
C GLU A 16 5.38 20.19 23.68
N GLU A 17 5.59 20.68 22.46
CA GLU A 17 6.29 19.91 21.42
C GLU A 17 7.75 19.66 21.79
N LYS A 18 8.39 20.61 22.48
CA LYS A 18 9.76 20.47 22.99
C LYS A 18 9.85 19.44 24.13
N ALA A 19 8.84 19.36 24.98
CA ALA A 19 8.75 18.33 26.01
C ALA A 19 8.56 16.94 25.39
N LEU A 20 7.72 16.83 24.35
CA LEU A 20 7.51 15.60 23.60
C LEU A 20 8.79 15.15 22.88
N ASP A 21 9.48 16.08 22.22
CA ASP A 21 10.74 15.82 21.53
C ASP A 21 11.83 15.35 22.50
N SER A 22 11.92 15.97 23.69
CA SER A 22 12.86 15.53 24.75
C SER A 22 12.56 14.13 25.29
N LEU A 23 11.28 13.73 25.31
CA LEU A 23 10.86 12.39 25.73
C LEU A 23 11.19 11.33 24.67
N LEU A 24 11.13 11.72 23.39
CA LEU A 24 11.38 10.83 22.25
C LEU A 24 12.87 10.67 21.91
N THR A 25 13.73 11.62 22.28
CA THR A 25 15.04 11.77 21.62
C THR A 25 16.14 10.78 21.96
N LYS A 26 16.01 9.84 22.91
CA LYS A 26 17.05 8.80 23.07
C LYS A 26 16.67 7.52 23.80
N ASP A 27 15.94 7.59 24.91
CA ASP A 27 15.71 6.37 25.71
C ASP A 27 14.53 5.54 25.24
N PHE A 28 13.45 6.17 24.75
CA PHE A 28 12.26 5.43 24.33
C PHE A 28 12.49 4.60 23.06
N LEU A 29 13.19 5.17 22.07
CA LEU A 29 13.44 4.52 20.77
C LEU A 29 14.61 3.51 20.78
N VAL A 30 15.52 3.60 21.76
CA VAL A 30 16.67 2.67 21.88
C VAL A 30 16.30 1.44 22.71
N ASN A 31 15.52 1.60 23.77
CA ASN A 31 15.17 0.51 24.69
C ASN A 31 13.93 -0.30 24.27
N HIS A 32 13.10 0.19 23.34
CA HIS A 32 11.95 -0.53 22.77
C HIS A 32 12.20 -1.04 21.35
N ARG A 33 13.45 -1.39 21.02
CA ARG A 33 13.70 -2.22 19.85
C ARG A 33 13.29 -3.63 20.22
N ALA A 34 12.27 -4.16 19.54
CA ALA A 34 11.90 -5.56 19.68
C ALA A 34 13.15 -6.42 19.52
N SER A 35 13.38 -7.33 20.47
CA SER A 35 14.44 -8.33 20.36
C SER A 35 14.30 -9.05 19.01
N PRO A 36 15.40 -9.50 18.37
CA PRO A 36 15.31 -10.30 17.15
C PRO A 36 14.31 -11.46 17.26
N GLU A 37 14.15 -12.04 18.46
CA GLU A 37 13.19 -13.09 18.74
C GLU A 37 11.73 -12.62 18.74
N GLU A 38 11.44 -11.46 19.34
CA GLU A 38 10.10 -10.85 19.35
C GLU A 38 9.67 -10.44 17.94
N LEU A 39 10.63 -9.94 17.14
CA LEU A 39 10.41 -9.60 15.74
C LEU A 39 10.07 -10.84 14.91
N GLU A 40 10.78 -11.95 15.10
CA GLU A 40 10.49 -13.20 14.40
C GLU A 40 9.17 -13.84 14.87
N ALA A 41 8.86 -13.77 16.17
CA ALA A 41 7.57 -14.20 16.71
C ALA A 41 6.41 -13.41 16.10
N GLU A 42 6.55 -12.08 15.98
CA GLU A 42 5.53 -11.22 15.37
C GLU A 42 5.41 -11.46 13.86
N LYS A 43 6.52 -11.63 13.14
CA LYS A 43 6.48 -12.02 11.72
C LYS A 43 5.74 -13.36 11.53
N LYS A 44 5.97 -14.34 12.40
CA LYS A 44 5.28 -15.63 12.37
C LYS A 44 3.78 -15.48 12.69
N ARG A 45 3.45 -14.66 13.68
CA ARG A 45 2.07 -14.27 14.03
C ARG A 45 1.37 -13.52 12.89
N LEU A 46 2.09 -12.76 12.07
CA LEU A 46 1.52 -12.09 10.91
C LEU A 46 1.46 -13.01 9.69
N ALA A 47 2.36 -13.99 9.59
CA ALA A 47 2.37 -14.97 8.51
C ALA A 47 1.13 -15.87 8.51
N GLN A 48 0.56 -16.22 9.67
CA GLN A 48 -0.72 -16.95 9.76
C GLN A 48 -1.90 -16.16 9.17
N TYR A 49 -1.83 -14.83 9.14
CA TYR A 49 -2.84 -13.97 8.50
C TYR A 49 -2.50 -13.62 7.05
N LYS A 50 -1.36 -14.08 6.51
CA LYS A 50 -1.10 -14.00 5.08
C LYS A 50 -2.09 -14.92 4.38
N VAL A 51 -3.20 -14.34 3.94
CA VAL A 51 -4.09 -14.96 2.96
C VAL A 51 -3.20 -15.41 1.80
N GLN A 52 -3.17 -16.72 1.53
CA GLN A 52 -2.46 -17.26 0.38
C GLN A 52 -3.03 -16.57 -0.86
N LYS A 53 -2.28 -15.64 -1.43
CA LYS A 53 -2.71 -14.95 -2.63
C LYS A 53 -2.65 -15.98 -3.76
N PRO A 54 -3.78 -16.32 -4.42
CA PRO A 54 -3.76 -17.26 -5.51
C PRO A 54 -2.80 -16.76 -6.59
N ALA A 55 -2.10 -17.69 -7.22
CA ALA A 55 -1.17 -17.36 -8.30
C ALA A 55 -1.92 -16.61 -9.41
N LYS A 56 -1.45 -15.42 -9.77
CA LYS A 56 -2.03 -14.62 -10.85
C LYS A 56 -1.49 -15.10 -12.20
N LYS A 57 -2.36 -15.19 -13.20
CA LYS A 57 -1.99 -15.45 -14.60
C LYS A 57 -2.34 -14.23 -15.45
N MET A 58 -1.45 -13.89 -16.38
CA MET A 58 -1.68 -12.83 -17.35
C MET A 58 -2.32 -13.42 -18.60
N ILE A 59 -3.37 -12.77 -19.10
CA ILE A 59 -4.07 -13.13 -20.33
C ILE A 59 -3.91 -11.97 -21.29
N SER A 60 -3.49 -12.25 -22.52
CA SER A 60 -3.51 -11.28 -23.62
C SER A 60 -4.76 -11.55 -24.47
N LEU A 61 -5.55 -10.53 -24.72
CA LEU A 61 -6.82 -10.62 -25.44
C LEU A 61 -6.86 -9.57 -26.55
N ARG A 62 -7.35 -9.95 -27.73
CA ARG A 62 -7.74 -9.01 -28.79
C ARG A 62 -9.25 -8.79 -28.73
N VAL A 63 -9.65 -7.54 -28.72
CA VAL A 63 -11.05 -7.11 -28.67
C VAL A 63 -11.31 -6.05 -29.73
N LEU A 64 -12.56 -5.94 -30.18
CA LEU A 64 -12.95 -4.86 -31.07
C LEU A 64 -12.87 -3.51 -30.35
N GLU A 65 -12.52 -2.47 -31.08
CA GLU A 65 -12.37 -1.11 -30.54
C GLU A 65 -13.68 -0.59 -29.95
N ASN A 66 -14.80 -0.84 -30.63
CA ASN A 66 -16.13 -0.45 -30.15
C ASN A 66 -16.49 -1.11 -28.82
N ASP A 67 -16.05 -2.36 -28.59
CA ASP A 67 -16.38 -3.09 -27.38
C ASP A 67 -15.56 -2.60 -26.19
N ILE A 68 -14.26 -2.34 -26.38
CA ILE A 68 -13.42 -1.83 -25.28
C ILE A 68 -13.86 -0.43 -24.83
N ILE A 69 -14.35 0.41 -25.73
CA ILE A 69 -14.92 1.72 -25.39
C ILE A 69 -16.17 1.53 -24.51
N LYS A 70 -17.09 0.65 -24.90
CA LYS A 70 -18.30 0.35 -24.12
C LYS A 70 -17.97 -0.24 -22.74
N ILE A 71 -16.98 -1.13 -22.67
CA ILE A 71 -16.53 -1.73 -21.40
C ILE A 71 -15.95 -0.66 -20.46
N LYS A 72 -15.11 0.24 -20.99
CA LYS A 72 -14.55 1.35 -20.22
C LYS A 72 -15.64 2.26 -19.66
N SER A 73 -16.62 2.64 -20.50
CA SER A 73 -17.74 3.47 -20.07
C SER A 73 -18.56 2.79 -18.95
N LYS A 74 -18.85 1.50 -19.08
CA LYS A 74 -19.55 0.75 -18.01
C LYS A 74 -18.76 0.70 -16.70
N ALA A 75 -17.45 0.47 -16.79
CA ALA A 75 -16.59 0.43 -15.61
C ALA A 75 -16.50 1.80 -14.93
N GLU A 76 -16.43 2.88 -15.71
CA GLU A 76 -16.43 4.25 -15.22
C GLU A 76 -17.74 4.61 -14.51
N MET A 77 -18.90 4.20 -15.04
CA MET A 77 -20.20 4.36 -14.37
C MET A 77 -20.24 3.66 -12.99
N MET A 78 -19.46 2.58 -12.81
CA MET A 78 -19.34 1.85 -11.55
C MET A 78 -18.20 2.38 -10.67
N GLY A 79 -17.43 3.37 -11.12
CA GLY A 79 -16.29 3.92 -10.40
C GLY A 79 -15.11 2.96 -10.25
N ILE A 80 -15.00 1.94 -11.12
CA ILE A 80 -13.94 0.93 -11.06
C ILE A 80 -13.07 0.93 -12.32
N PRO A 81 -11.80 0.51 -12.23
CA PRO A 81 -10.96 0.33 -13.42
C PRO A 81 -11.55 -0.75 -14.35
N TYR A 82 -11.48 -0.52 -15.67
CA TYR A 82 -12.00 -1.45 -16.66
C TYR A 82 -11.38 -2.85 -16.57
N GLN A 83 -10.12 -2.97 -16.15
CA GLN A 83 -9.47 -4.27 -15.93
C GLN A 83 -10.15 -5.04 -14.78
N SER A 84 -10.55 -4.36 -13.71
CA SER A 84 -11.24 -4.97 -12.56
C SER A 84 -12.63 -5.44 -12.96
N TYR A 85 -13.34 -4.64 -13.76
CA TYR A 85 -14.64 -5.01 -14.35
C TYR A 85 -14.54 -6.29 -15.20
N ILE A 86 -13.52 -6.39 -16.05
CA ILE A 86 -13.28 -7.59 -16.87
C ILE A 86 -12.99 -8.80 -15.98
N VAL A 87 -12.11 -8.65 -14.99
CA VAL A 87 -11.76 -9.73 -14.07
C VAL A 87 -12.97 -10.22 -13.28
N GLU A 88 -13.82 -9.31 -12.80
CA GLU A 88 -15.06 -9.64 -12.11
C GLU A 88 -15.98 -10.51 -12.98
N HIS A 89 -16.17 -10.13 -14.26
CA HIS A 89 -17.00 -10.90 -15.17
C HIS A 89 -16.42 -12.29 -15.48
N ILE A 90 -15.09 -12.38 -15.67
CA ILE A 90 -14.40 -13.67 -15.84
C ILE A 90 -14.56 -14.52 -14.57
N HIS A 91 -14.47 -13.91 -13.39
CA HIS A 91 -14.61 -14.62 -12.11
C HIS A 91 -16.03 -15.18 -11.94
N LYS A 92 -17.05 -14.37 -12.20
CA LYS A 92 -18.46 -14.82 -12.20
C LYS A 92 -18.70 -15.96 -13.19
N LEU A 93 -18.07 -15.91 -14.36
CA LEU A 93 -18.16 -16.99 -15.35
C LEU A 93 -17.50 -18.29 -14.85
N ALA A 94 -16.36 -18.20 -14.15
CA ALA A 94 -15.63 -19.36 -13.64
C ALA A 94 -16.25 -19.98 -12.38
N GLN A 95 -17.03 -19.21 -11.61
CA GLN A 95 -17.73 -19.64 -10.39
C GLN A 95 -19.15 -20.17 -10.64
N GLY A 96 -19.55 -20.29 -11.91
CA GLY A 96 -20.85 -20.84 -12.30
C GLY A 96 -21.15 -22.19 -11.66
#